data_AF-A0A2G8RSQ5-F1
#
_entry.id   AF-A0A2G8RSQ5-F1
#
_cell.length_a   1.000
_cell.length_b   1.000
_cell.length_c   1.000
_cell.angle_alpha   90.00
_cell.angle_beta   90.00
_cell.angle_gamma   90.00
#
_symmetry.space_group_name_H-M   'P 1'
#
loop_
_entity.id
_entity.type
_entity.pdbx_description
1 polymer ?
#
loop_
_entity_poly.entity_id
_entity_poly.type
_entity_poly.pdbx_seq_one_letter_code
_entity_poly.pdbx_strand_id
1 'polypeptide(L)'
;MLLDHRIPSCYWPDLSSWKADVDSYGYNTRSPEFVNIRAYSKRPQAQRRNFDKHVDAYFRADQEWHALRVKLGRPPDFKTAYNWTLRVRRVPDGNRRLTRKVLPLLGDLQCYLLTADLMYANEVASPDAQTIGDVVTKLQGKGAWHGLHQAGQFMSAVPKNEEVVAAFCRVYTFIEERLTQEERDLIQFDPVMLEHALCKYQRLMRELKDGPGSEEF
;
A
#
# COMPACT_ATOMS: atom_id res chain seq x y z
N MET A 1 -7.40 12.64 37.40
CA MET A 1 -8.11 11.58 36.65
C MET A 1 -7.05 10.90 35.80
N LEU A 2 -6.56 9.74 36.22
CA LEU A 2 -5.52 9.00 35.51
C LEU A 2 -6.19 8.38 34.27
N LEU A 3 -5.75 8.78 33.07
CA LEU A 3 -6.13 8.09 31.84
C LEU A 3 -5.52 6.69 31.93
N ASP A 4 -6.39 5.69 32.10
CA ASP A 4 -6.03 4.28 32.04
C ASP A 4 -5.43 4.01 30.65
N HIS A 5 -4.10 3.95 30.56
CA HIS A 5 -3.36 3.76 29.31
C HIS A 5 -3.47 2.29 28.83
N ARG A 6 -4.68 1.77 28.70
CA ARG A 6 -4.90 0.47 28.06
C ARG A 6 -4.54 0.62 26.59
N ILE A 7 -3.45 -0.02 26.19
CA ILE A 7 -3.08 -0.18 24.79
C ILE A 7 -4.25 -0.91 24.11
N PRO A 8 -4.90 -0.30 23.09
CA PRO A 8 -5.93 -0.97 22.32
C PRO A 8 -5.44 -2.32 21.82
N SER A 9 -6.27 -3.34 21.94
CA SER A 9 -6.01 -4.59 21.24
C SER A 9 -5.81 -4.27 19.76
N CYS A 10 -4.70 -4.72 19.17
CA CYS A 10 -4.45 -4.52 17.75
C CYS A 10 -5.14 -5.59 16.87
N TYR A 11 -5.88 -6.52 17.50
CA TYR A 11 -6.57 -7.61 16.83
C TYR A 11 -7.99 -7.77 17.37
N TRP A 12 -8.94 -7.88 16.44
CA TRP A 12 -10.36 -8.15 16.72
C TRP A 12 -10.81 -9.30 15.82
N PRO A 13 -11.14 -10.48 16.37
CA PRO A 13 -11.52 -11.65 15.57
C PRO A 13 -12.84 -11.46 14.80
N ASP A 14 -13.71 -10.56 15.27
CA ASP A 14 -14.97 -10.25 14.62
C ASP A 14 -15.47 -8.82 14.92
N LEU A 15 -16.52 -8.41 14.22
CA LEU A 15 -17.11 -7.09 14.38
C LEU A 15 -17.65 -6.84 15.81
N SER A 16 -18.12 -7.88 16.49
CA SER A 16 -18.66 -7.77 17.85
C SER A 16 -17.55 -7.46 18.84
N SER A 17 -16.39 -8.11 18.70
CA SER A 17 -15.20 -7.87 19.52
C SER A 17 -14.65 -6.46 19.31
N TRP A 18 -14.64 -5.95 18.07
CA TRP A 18 -14.27 -4.56 17.80
C TRP A 18 -15.24 -3.58 18.46
N LYS A 19 -16.56 -3.79 18.32
CA LYS A 19 -17.56 -2.91 18.94
C LYS A 19 -17.42 -2.89 20.46
N ALA A 20 -17.28 -4.06 21.08
CA ALA A 20 -17.11 -4.17 22.52
C ALA A 20 -15.86 -3.43 23.02
N ASP A 21 -14.75 -3.53 22.28
CA ASP A 21 -13.50 -2.83 22.61
C ASP A 21 -13.68 -1.31 22.49
N VAL A 22 -14.23 -0.82 21.38
CA VAL A 22 -14.53 0.61 21.18
C VAL A 22 -15.47 1.17 22.25
N ASP A 23 -16.53 0.42 22.58
CA ASP A 23 -17.49 0.80 23.62
C ASP A 23 -16.82 0.84 25.00
N SER A 24 -15.87 -0.07 25.28
CA SER A 24 -15.15 -0.14 26.57
C SER A 24 -14.31 1.11 26.87
N TYR A 25 -13.83 1.78 25.83
CA TYR A 25 -13.07 3.01 25.98
C TYR A 25 -13.97 4.25 26.18
N GLY A 26 -15.27 4.13 25.94
CA GLY A 26 -16.18 5.29 25.93
C GLY A 26 -15.78 6.34 24.88
N TYR A 27 -14.96 5.98 23.89
CA TYR A 27 -14.49 6.91 22.89
C TYR A 27 -15.64 7.31 21.97
N ASN A 28 -15.74 8.61 21.71
CA ASN A 28 -16.40 9.05 20.50
C ASN A 28 -15.48 8.67 19.33
N THR A 29 -15.92 7.84 18.39
CA THR A 29 -15.12 7.43 17.21
C THR A 29 -14.65 8.60 16.34
N ARG A 30 -15.15 9.81 16.61
CA ARG A 30 -14.75 11.08 15.98
C ARG A 30 -13.70 11.86 16.79
N SER A 31 -13.31 11.37 17.96
CA SER A 31 -12.33 12.05 18.80
C SER A 31 -10.91 11.89 18.20
N PRO A 32 -10.05 12.91 18.29
CA PRO A 32 -8.66 12.82 17.82
C PRO A 32 -7.82 11.75 18.52
N GLU A 33 -8.22 11.37 19.74
CA GLU A 33 -7.60 10.32 20.55
C GLU A 33 -7.83 8.92 19.96
N PHE A 34 -8.94 8.71 19.26
CA PHE A 34 -9.25 7.44 18.60
C PHE A 34 -8.62 7.36 17.20
N VAL A 35 -8.79 8.40 16.39
CA VAL A 35 -8.12 8.50 15.07
C VAL A 35 -7.55 9.91 14.87
N ASN A 36 -6.23 10.02 14.97
CA ASN A 36 -5.53 11.24 14.58
C ASN A 36 -5.43 11.35 13.06
N ILE A 37 -6.49 11.86 12.43
CA ILE A 37 -6.57 12.02 10.98
C ILE A 37 -5.44 12.89 10.39
N ARG A 38 -4.83 13.78 11.19
CA ARG A 38 -3.72 14.65 10.78
C ARG A 38 -2.39 13.89 10.65
N ALA A 39 -2.28 12.71 11.25
CA ALA A 39 -1.10 11.86 11.09
C ALA A 39 -0.90 11.40 9.63
N TYR A 40 -1.99 11.30 8.86
CA TYR A 40 -1.92 10.78 7.48
C TYR A 40 -1.49 11.83 6.45
N SER A 41 -1.85 13.11 6.63
CA SER A 41 -1.39 14.20 5.78
C SER A 41 -1.77 15.59 6.34
N LYS A 42 -1.15 16.64 5.80
CA LYS A 42 -1.53 18.04 6.09
C LYS A 42 -2.98 18.38 5.69
N ARG A 43 -3.56 17.65 4.74
CA ARG A 43 -4.93 17.83 4.23
C ARG A 43 -5.61 16.47 4.07
N PRO A 44 -6.06 15.85 5.17
CA PRO A 44 -6.63 14.52 5.09
C PRO A 44 -7.96 14.54 4.35
N GLN A 45 -8.27 13.44 3.67
CA GLN A 45 -9.58 13.27 3.02
C GLN A 45 -10.70 13.33 4.06
N ALA A 46 -11.67 14.23 3.87
CA ALA A 46 -12.76 14.45 4.82
C ALA A 46 -13.56 13.17 5.15
N GLN A 47 -13.66 12.24 4.19
CA GLN A 47 -14.36 10.97 4.36
C GLN A 47 -13.77 10.10 5.48
N ARG A 48 -12.46 10.22 5.78
CA ARG A 48 -11.81 9.48 6.87
C ARG A 48 -12.32 9.86 8.26
N ARG A 49 -13.02 10.98 8.40
CA ARG A 49 -13.68 11.37 9.66
C ARG A 49 -14.91 10.50 10.00
N ASN A 50 -15.42 9.76 9.02
CA ASN A 50 -16.56 8.86 9.17
C ASN A 50 -16.14 7.42 8.88
N PHE A 51 -14.93 7.02 9.28
CA PHE A 51 -14.40 5.69 9.00
C PHE A 51 -15.21 4.58 9.69
N ASP A 52 -15.82 4.89 10.83
CA ASP A 52 -16.72 4.03 11.62
C ASP A 52 -17.82 3.42 10.74
N LYS A 53 -18.37 4.20 9.79
CA LYS A 53 -19.39 3.75 8.83
C LYS A 53 -18.90 2.67 7.86
N HIS A 54 -17.58 2.44 7.80
CA HIS A 54 -16.94 1.50 6.88
C HIS A 54 -16.43 0.24 7.56
N VAL A 55 -16.40 0.17 8.89
CA VAL A 55 -15.79 -0.94 9.65
C VAL A 55 -16.43 -2.28 9.29
N ASP A 56 -17.76 -2.37 9.24
CA ASP A 56 -18.48 -3.57 8.81
C ASP A 56 -18.06 -4.06 7.41
N ALA A 57 -17.66 -3.15 6.52
CA ALA A 57 -17.20 -3.53 5.19
C ALA A 57 -15.83 -4.22 5.24
N TYR A 58 -14.94 -3.80 6.14
CA TYR A 58 -13.63 -4.44 6.34
C TYR A 58 -13.77 -5.86 6.88
N PHE A 59 -14.60 -6.08 7.92
CA PHE A 59 -14.85 -7.44 8.45
C PHE A 59 -15.50 -8.38 7.41
N ARG A 60 -16.42 -7.86 6.58
CA ARG A 60 -16.95 -8.66 5.45
C ARG A 60 -15.89 -8.95 4.40
N ALA A 61 -15.06 -7.97 4.07
CA ALA A 61 -13.98 -8.15 3.10
C ALA A 61 -12.98 -9.20 3.58
N ASP A 62 -12.67 -9.25 4.88
CA ASP A 62 -11.82 -10.27 5.49
C ASP A 62 -12.37 -11.69 5.30
N GLN A 63 -13.67 -11.90 5.54
CA GLN A 63 -14.33 -13.18 5.26
C GLN A 63 -14.24 -13.57 3.78
N GLU A 64 -14.44 -12.60 2.87
CA GLU A 64 -14.31 -12.84 1.43
C GLU A 64 -12.86 -13.13 1.00
N TRP A 65 -11.87 -12.52 1.66
CA TRP A 65 -10.45 -12.78 1.47
C TRP A 65 -10.10 -14.20 1.92
N HIS A 66 -10.55 -14.59 3.11
CA HIS A 66 -10.34 -15.93 3.63
C HIS A 66 -10.97 -16.99 2.70
N ALA A 67 -12.19 -16.75 2.22
CA ALA A 67 -12.86 -17.63 1.26
C ALA A 67 -12.07 -17.77 -0.06
N LEU A 68 -11.48 -16.69 -0.57
CA LEU A 68 -10.59 -16.74 -1.74
C LEU A 68 -9.39 -17.65 -1.48
N ARG A 69 -8.74 -17.50 -0.33
CA ARG A 69 -7.56 -18.29 0.03
C ARG A 69 -7.88 -19.77 0.19
N VAL A 70 -8.97 -20.09 0.89
CA VAL A 70 -9.46 -21.48 1.03
C VAL A 70 -9.74 -22.08 -0.36
N LYS A 71 -10.39 -21.32 -1.26
CA LYS A 71 -10.66 -21.77 -2.62
C LYS A 71 -9.39 -22.04 -3.44
N LEU A 72 -8.36 -21.21 -3.28
CA LEU A 72 -7.10 -21.38 -4.00
C LEU A 72 -6.23 -22.51 -3.44
N GLY A 73 -6.38 -22.82 -2.15
CA GLY A 73 -5.56 -23.82 -1.45
C GLY A 73 -4.08 -23.43 -1.31
N ARG A 74 -3.73 -22.19 -1.66
CA ARG A 74 -2.38 -21.61 -1.61
C ARG A 74 -2.47 -20.08 -1.52
N PRO A 75 -1.40 -19.38 -1.10
CA PRO A 75 -1.35 -17.92 -1.21
C PRO A 75 -1.62 -17.47 -2.65
N PRO A 76 -2.52 -16.49 -2.88
CA PRO A 76 -2.70 -15.90 -4.20
C PRO A 76 -1.41 -15.24 -4.68
N ASP A 77 -1.22 -15.20 -6.01
CA ASP A 77 -0.17 -14.38 -6.59
C ASP A 77 -0.42 -12.88 -6.32
N PHE A 78 0.64 -12.09 -6.32
CA PHE A 78 0.58 -10.67 -5.99
C PHE A 78 -0.41 -9.89 -6.86
N LYS A 79 -0.52 -10.22 -8.15
CA LYS A 79 -1.42 -9.54 -9.09
C LYS A 79 -2.88 -9.86 -8.78
N THR A 80 -3.18 -11.11 -8.47
CA THR A 80 -4.50 -11.57 -7.99
C THR A 80 -4.88 -10.86 -6.70
N ALA A 81 -3.98 -10.83 -5.73
CA ALA A 81 -4.20 -10.15 -4.45
C ALA A 81 -4.42 -8.64 -4.62
N TYR A 82 -3.58 -7.97 -5.42
CA TYR A 82 -3.72 -6.54 -5.69
C TYR A 82 -5.01 -6.20 -6.44
N ASN A 83 -5.39 -7.00 -7.44
CA ASN A 83 -6.67 -6.81 -8.12
C ASN A 83 -7.87 -7.06 -7.19
N TRP A 84 -7.74 -7.98 -6.22
CA TRP A 84 -8.76 -8.22 -5.22
C TRP A 84 -8.92 -7.01 -4.28
N THR A 85 -7.83 -6.39 -3.82
CA THR A 85 -7.90 -5.20 -2.96
C THR A 85 -8.45 -3.98 -3.69
N LEU A 86 -8.28 -3.91 -5.01
CA LEU A 86 -8.88 -2.89 -5.89
C LEU A 86 -10.36 -3.14 -6.21
N ARG A 87 -10.90 -4.31 -5.88
CA ARG A 87 -12.24 -4.73 -6.30
C ARG A 87 -13.32 -3.75 -5.85
N VAL A 88 -14.30 -3.60 -6.72
CA VAL A 88 -15.49 -2.81 -6.47
C VAL A 88 -16.73 -3.68 -6.52
N ARG A 89 -17.73 -3.33 -5.71
CA ARG A 89 -19.06 -3.92 -5.67
C ARG A 89 -20.10 -2.94 -6.15
N ARG A 90 -21.11 -3.45 -6.86
CA ARG A 90 -22.32 -2.69 -7.17
C ARG A 90 -23.21 -2.66 -5.93
N VAL A 91 -23.72 -1.49 -5.59
CA VAL A 91 -24.62 -1.27 -4.46
C VAL A 91 -25.88 -0.57 -5.00
N PRO A 92 -27.08 -1.10 -4.72
CA PRO A 92 -28.32 -0.40 -5.02
C PRO A 92 -28.37 0.92 -4.24
N ASP A 93 -28.70 2.02 -4.93
CA ASP A 93 -28.93 3.33 -4.30
C ASP A 93 -30.15 4.00 -4.95
N GLY A 94 -31.33 3.64 -4.46
CA GLY A 94 -32.60 4.00 -5.09
C GLY A 94 -32.65 3.54 -6.55
N ASN A 95 -32.90 4.49 -7.47
CA ASN A 95 -32.92 4.24 -8.92
C ASN A 95 -31.53 4.23 -9.59
N ARG A 96 -30.44 4.44 -8.84
CA ARG A 96 -29.08 4.47 -9.36
C ARG A 96 -28.28 3.25 -8.93
N ARG A 97 -27.39 2.78 -9.82
CA ARG A 97 -26.39 1.75 -9.52
C ARG A 97 -25.08 2.47 -9.17
N LEU A 98 -24.70 2.45 -7.90
CA LEU A 98 -23.40 2.96 -7.46
C LEU A 98 -22.38 1.83 -7.39
N THR A 99 -21.12 2.18 -7.64
CA THR A 99 -19.98 1.28 -7.49
C THR A 99 -19.17 1.74 -6.28
N ARG A 100 -18.91 0.84 -5.33
CA ARG A 100 -18.13 1.12 -4.12
C ARG A 100 -16.98 0.14 -3.99
N LYS A 101 -15.81 0.58 -3.53
CA LYS A 101 -14.70 -0.33 -3.23
C LYS A 101 -15.10 -1.31 -2.12
N VAL A 102 -14.60 -2.55 -2.22
CA VAL A 102 -14.78 -3.58 -1.18
C VAL A 102 -14.04 -3.17 0.10
N LEU A 103 -12.88 -2.53 -0.04
CA LEU A 103 -12.13 -1.88 1.02
C LEU A 103 -12.30 -0.36 0.91
N PRO A 104 -13.26 0.26 1.65
CA PRO A 104 -13.55 1.69 1.50
C PRO A 104 -12.38 2.55 1.98
N LEU A 105 -12.18 3.73 1.41
CA LEU A 105 -11.10 4.68 1.77
C LEU A 105 -9.66 4.24 1.41
N LEU A 106 -9.45 3.02 0.89
CA LEU A 106 -8.17 2.61 0.31
C LEU A 106 -8.09 3.09 -1.16
N GLY A 107 -7.16 4.01 -1.42
CA GLY A 107 -6.74 4.35 -2.77
C GLY A 107 -5.82 3.29 -3.35
N ASP A 108 -5.50 3.41 -4.63
CA ASP A 108 -4.78 2.35 -5.35
C ASP A 108 -3.38 2.12 -4.77
N LEU A 109 -2.70 3.19 -4.35
CA LEU A 109 -1.44 3.10 -3.60
C LEU A 109 -1.61 2.35 -2.27
N GLN A 110 -2.65 2.63 -1.50
CA GLN A 110 -2.88 1.90 -0.24
C GLN A 110 -3.23 0.43 -0.48
N CYS A 111 -3.95 0.12 -1.56
CA CYS A 111 -4.21 -1.26 -1.98
C CYS A 111 -2.91 -2.00 -2.33
N TYR A 112 -1.97 -1.33 -3.01
CA TYR A 112 -0.64 -1.88 -3.29
C TYR A 112 0.13 -2.14 -1.99
N LEU A 113 0.23 -1.15 -1.10
CA LEU A 113 0.92 -1.28 0.19
C LEU A 113 0.34 -2.43 1.04
N LEU A 114 -0.99 -2.51 1.13
CA LEU A 114 -1.65 -3.63 1.82
C LEU A 114 -1.28 -4.98 1.18
N THR A 115 -1.15 -5.04 -0.14
CA THR A 115 -0.76 -6.28 -0.84
C THR A 115 0.70 -6.66 -0.53
N ALA A 116 1.59 -5.67 -0.44
CA ALA A 116 2.97 -5.86 0.01
C ALA A 116 3.06 -6.32 1.48
N ASP A 117 2.28 -5.70 2.38
CA ASP A 117 2.22 -6.12 3.79
C ASP A 117 1.74 -7.57 3.92
N LEU A 118 0.72 -7.96 3.14
CA LEU A 118 0.24 -9.34 3.09
C LEU A 118 1.29 -10.30 2.50
N MET A 119 2.12 -9.85 1.56
CA MET A 119 3.24 -10.65 1.04
C MET A 119 4.29 -10.90 2.13
N TYR A 120 4.71 -9.86 2.86
CA TYR A 120 5.66 -10.02 3.97
C TYR A 120 5.07 -10.86 5.13
N ALA A 121 3.75 -10.89 5.28
CA ALA A 121 3.04 -11.78 6.21
C ALA A 121 2.87 -13.23 5.68
N ASN A 122 3.41 -13.57 4.50
CA ASN A 122 3.24 -14.86 3.81
C ASN A 122 1.79 -15.20 3.41
N GLU A 123 0.91 -14.20 3.36
CA GLU A 123 -0.49 -14.35 2.94
C GLU A 123 -0.68 -14.17 1.42
N VAL A 124 0.33 -13.64 0.75
CA VAL A 124 0.41 -13.42 -0.70
C VAL A 124 1.76 -13.92 -1.19
N ALA A 125 1.82 -14.55 -2.35
CA ALA A 125 3.09 -15.02 -2.92
C ALA A 125 3.95 -13.85 -3.40
N SER A 126 5.27 -13.97 -3.22
CA SER A 126 6.24 -12.97 -3.64
C SER A 126 6.14 -12.67 -5.15
N PRO A 127 6.12 -11.39 -5.56
CA PRO A 127 6.10 -10.99 -6.96
C PRO A 127 7.48 -11.08 -7.59
N ASP A 128 7.52 -11.21 -8.90
CA ASP A 128 8.72 -10.95 -9.69
C ASP A 128 8.84 -9.45 -10.05
N ALA A 129 10.00 -9.06 -10.59
CA ALA A 129 10.26 -7.69 -11.01
C ALA A 129 9.28 -7.21 -12.08
N GLN A 130 8.86 -8.10 -12.99
CA GLN A 130 7.88 -7.80 -14.04
C GLN A 130 6.52 -7.40 -13.42
N THR A 131 6.06 -8.13 -12.42
CA THR A 131 4.80 -7.88 -11.72
C THR A 131 4.83 -6.53 -11.00
N ILE A 132 5.94 -6.18 -10.35
CA ILE A 132 6.06 -4.87 -9.71
C ILE A 132 6.19 -3.75 -10.76
N GLY A 133 6.92 -3.96 -11.85
CA GLY A 133 6.96 -3.02 -12.96
C GLY A 133 5.55 -2.74 -13.54
N ASP A 134 4.73 -3.78 -13.73
CA ASP A 134 3.32 -3.66 -14.11
C ASP A 134 2.55 -2.77 -13.10
N VAL A 135 2.78 -2.94 -11.79
CA VAL A 135 2.14 -2.10 -10.77
C VAL A 135 2.63 -0.65 -10.84
N VAL A 136 3.92 -0.41 -11.09
CA VAL A 136 4.49 0.93 -11.27
C VAL A 136 3.85 1.65 -12.46
N THR A 137 3.52 0.95 -13.56
CA THR A 137 2.76 1.54 -14.67
C THR A 137 1.36 1.97 -14.25
N LYS A 138 0.64 1.14 -13.49
CA LYS A 138 -0.70 1.46 -12.98
C LYS A 138 -0.68 2.64 -12.01
N LEU A 139 0.40 2.78 -11.25
CA LEU A 139 0.64 3.87 -10.32
C LEU A 139 1.45 5.01 -10.99
N GLN A 140 1.19 5.28 -12.27
CA GLN A 140 1.84 6.36 -13.01
C GLN A 140 1.80 7.68 -12.23
N GLY A 141 2.94 8.38 -12.20
CA GLY A 141 3.08 9.63 -11.45
C GLY A 141 3.13 9.46 -9.93
N LYS A 142 3.33 8.24 -9.41
CA LYS A 142 3.71 8.02 -7.99
C LYS A 142 5.22 7.92 -7.83
N GLY A 143 5.68 7.62 -6.62
CA GLY A 143 7.09 7.76 -6.23
C GLY A 143 8.04 6.94 -7.08
N ALA A 144 7.83 5.63 -7.23
CA ALA A 144 8.73 4.78 -8.00
C ALA A 144 8.80 5.16 -9.47
N TRP A 145 7.65 5.51 -10.07
CA TRP A 145 7.59 6.01 -11.44
C TRP A 145 8.46 7.28 -11.61
N HIS A 146 8.35 8.23 -10.69
CA HIS A 146 9.20 9.42 -10.69
C HIS A 146 10.67 9.09 -10.44
N GLY A 147 10.95 8.14 -9.54
CA GLY A 147 12.30 7.65 -9.26
C GLY A 147 12.99 7.11 -10.51
N LEU A 148 12.29 6.27 -11.29
CA LEU A 148 12.81 5.76 -12.57
C LEU A 148 13.07 6.88 -13.59
N HIS A 149 12.14 7.84 -13.72
CA HIS A 149 12.32 8.99 -14.60
C HIS A 149 13.53 9.84 -14.19
N GLN A 150 13.67 10.13 -12.88
CA GLN A 150 14.79 10.91 -12.34
C GLN A 150 16.14 10.17 -12.43
N ALA A 151 16.13 8.86 -12.34
CA ALA A 151 17.30 8.01 -12.56
C ALA A 151 17.62 7.82 -14.06
N GLY A 152 16.93 8.55 -14.94
CA GLY A 152 17.17 8.55 -16.38
C GLY A 152 16.82 7.25 -17.09
N GLN A 153 15.95 6.41 -16.50
CA GLN A 153 15.63 5.09 -17.05
C GLN A 153 14.65 5.14 -18.22
N PHE A 154 13.95 6.26 -18.38
CA PHE A 154 13.18 6.64 -19.56
C PHE A 154 13.12 8.17 -19.64
N MET A 155 13.09 8.72 -20.86
CA MET A 155 13.14 10.17 -21.11
C MET A 155 11.78 10.78 -21.48
N SER A 156 10.85 9.95 -21.96
CA SER A 156 9.52 10.42 -22.34
C SER A 156 8.75 10.86 -21.10
N ALA A 157 8.08 12.02 -21.19
CA ALA A 157 7.11 12.44 -20.18
C ALA A 157 5.88 11.52 -20.15
N VAL A 158 5.61 10.83 -21.26
CA VAL A 158 4.52 9.85 -21.42
C VAL A 158 5.13 8.57 -22.01
N PRO A 159 5.91 7.81 -21.22
CA PRO A 159 6.52 6.56 -21.68
C PRO A 159 5.42 5.52 -21.91
N LYS A 160 5.68 4.56 -22.80
CA LYS A 160 4.78 3.41 -22.95
C LYS A 160 4.85 2.53 -21.70
N ASN A 161 3.79 1.79 -21.41
CA ASN A 161 3.78 0.91 -20.24
C ASN A 161 4.94 -0.09 -20.29
N GLU A 162 5.19 -0.70 -21.46
CA GLU A 162 6.27 -1.66 -21.65
C GLU A 162 7.65 -1.04 -21.38
N GLU A 163 7.83 0.24 -21.68
CA GLU A 163 9.08 0.97 -21.43
C GLU A 163 9.32 1.15 -19.92
N VAL A 164 8.28 1.49 -19.16
CA VAL A 164 8.36 1.62 -17.70
C VAL A 164 8.63 0.28 -17.03
N VAL A 165 7.97 -0.81 -17.49
CA VAL A 165 8.24 -2.14 -16.94
C VAL A 165 9.67 -2.58 -17.24
N ALA A 166 10.13 -2.41 -18.48
CA ALA A 166 11.50 -2.73 -18.85
C ALA A 166 12.52 -1.89 -18.06
N ALA A 167 12.23 -0.61 -17.81
CA ALA A 167 13.06 0.26 -16.96
C ALA A 167 13.16 -0.27 -15.52
N PHE A 168 12.03 -0.68 -14.93
CA PHE A 168 12.02 -1.26 -13.59
C PHE A 168 12.86 -2.54 -13.53
N CYS A 169 12.63 -3.49 -14.45
CA CYS A 169 13.36 -4.75 -14.51
C CYS A 169 14.87 -4.52 -14.70
N ARG A 170 15.29 -3.57 -15.56
CA ARG A 170 16.71 -3.23 -15.74
C ARG A 170 17.36 -2.76 -14.44
N VAL A 171 16.71 -1.86 -13.69
CA VAL A 171 17.25 -1.38 -12.41
C VAL A 171 17.32 -2.52 -11.39
N TYR A 172 16.29 -3.36 -11.33
CA TYR A 172 16.26 -4.51 -10.44
C TYR A 172 17.43 -5.46 -10.70
N THR A 173 17.58 -5.92 -11.95
CA THR A 173 18.68 -6.81 -12.33
C THR A 173 20.05 -6.15 -12.10
N PHE A 174 20.21 -4.87 -12.43
CA PHE A 174 21.48 -4.15 -12.23
C PHE A 174 21.94 -4.14 -10.76
N ILE A 175 21.00 -3.94 -9.81
CA ILE A 175 21.30 -3.93 -8.38
C ILE A 175 21.49 -5.37 -7.88
N GLU A 176 20.61 -6.28 -8.28
CA GLU A 176 20.66 -7.70 -7.89
C GLU A 176 22.02 -8.34 -8.23
N GLU A 177 22.57 -8.03 -9.40
CA GLU A 177 23.88 -8.51 -9.88
C GLU A 177 25.08 -7.91 -9.13
N ARG A 178 24.89 -6.80 -8.41
CA ARG A 178 25.94 -6.08 -7.68
C ARG A 178 25.97 -6.38 -6.19
N LEU A 179 24.87 -6.93 -5.66
CA LEU A 179 24.78 -7.33 -4.27
C LEU A 179 25.14 -8.80 -4.12
N THR A 180 25.95 -9.10 -3.12
CA THR A 180 26.13 -10.46 -2.63
C THR A 180 24.81 -11.00 -2.06
N GLN A 181 24.68 -12.33 -1.96
CA GLN A 181 23.49 -12.93 -1.34
C GLN A 181 23.29 -12.43 0.10
N GLU A 182 24.38 -12.29 0.85
CA GLU A 182 24.36 -11.86 2.24
C GLU A 182 23.86 -10.41 2.38
N GLU A 183 24.28 -9.51 1.49
CA GLU A 183 23.75 -8.14 1.42
C GLU A 183 22.27 -8.13 1.03
N ARG A 184 21.85 -8.96 0.07
CA ARG A 184 20.45 -9.09 -0.34
C ARG A 184 19.58 -9.55 0.82
N ASP A 185 20.02 -10.55 1.58
CA ASP A 185 19.28 -11.06 2.74
C ASP A 185 19.21 -10.01 3.85
N LEU A 186 20.30 -9.28 4.10
CA LEU A 186 20.38 -8.23 5.13
C LEU A 186 19.37 -7.10 4.88
N ILE A 187 19.23 -6.66 3.63
CA ILE A 187 18.31 -5.57 3.27
C ILE A 187 16.94 -6.07 2.81
N GLN A 188 16.72 -7.40 2.80
CA GLN A 188 15.54 -8.05 2.24
C GLN A 188 15.28 -7.55 0.80
N PHE A 189 16.32 -7.65 -0.05
CA PHE A 189 16.26 -7.17 -1.42
C PHE A 189 15.26 -8.00 -2.24
N ASP A 190 14.15 -7.36 -2.57
CA ASP A 190 13.12 -7.91 -3.44
C ASP A 190 12.52 -6.79 -4.33
N PRO A 191 11.65 -7.14 -5.31
CA PRO A 191 11.03 -6.13 -6.17
C PRO A 191 10.22 -5.05 -5.44
N VAL A 192 9.56 -5.37 -4.33
CA VAL A 192 8.79 -4.40 -3.54
C VAL A 192 9.74 -3.44 -2.81
N MET A 193 10.82 -3.96 -2.24
CA MET A 193 11.87 -3.15 -1.60
C MET A 193 12.47 -2.14 -2.58
N LEU A 194 12.77 -2.57 -3.82
CA LEU A 194 13.25 -1.66 -4.85
C LEU A 194 12.24 -0.57 -5.22
N GLU A 195 10.94 -0.90 -5.35
CA GLU A 195 9.89 0.10 -5.57
C GLU A 195 9.91 1.17 -4.49
N HIS A 196 10.04 0.76 -3.22
CA HIS A 196 10.13 1.68 -2.08
C HIS A 196 11.42 2.51 -2.08
N ALA A 197 12.54 1.93 -2.50
CA ALA A 197 13.79 2.66 -2.68
C ALA A 197 13.64 3.76 -3.75
N LEU A 198 13.05 3.43 -4.90
CA LEU A 198 12.77 4.38 -5.99
C LEU A 198 11.78 5.48 -5.55
N CYS A 199 10.77 5.15 -4.73
CA CYS A 199 9.88 6.13 -4.12
C CYS A 199 10.64 7.19 -3.28
N LYS A 200 11.72 6.78 -2.60
CA LYS A 200 12.55 7.64 -1.76
C LYS A 200 13.66 8.33 -2.55
N TYR A 201 13.99 7.87 -3.75
CA TYR A 201 15.04 8.43 -4.60
C TYR A 201 14.86 9.93 -4.83
N GLN A 202 13.64 10.39 -5.10
CA GLN A 202 13.37 11.83 -5.25
C GLN A 202 13.70 12.65 -3.99
N ARG A 203 13.53 12.07 -2.81
CA ARG A 203 13.89 12.72 -1.55
C ARG A 203 15.40 12.80 -1.42
N LEU A 204 16.10 11.69 -1.66
CA LEU A 204 17.56 11.65 -1.65
C LEU A 204 18.16 12.67 -2.61
N MET A 205 17.69 12.73 -3.86
CA MET A 205 18.20 13.66 -4.86
C MET A 205 17.95 15.14 -4.50
N ARG A 206 16.88 15.45 -3.77
CA ARG A 206 16.66 16.82 -3.25
C ARG A 206 17.65 17.14 -2.14
N GLU A 207 17.82 16.23 -1.19
CA GLU A 207 18.76 16.39 -0.08
C GLU A 207 20.21 16.53 -0.57
N LEU A 208 20.59 15.82 -1.63
CA LEU A 208 21.91 15.95 -2.27
C LEU A 208 22.09 17.29 -3.00
N LYS A 209 21.05 17.79 -3.68
CA LYS A 209 21.07 19.10 -4.36
C LYS A 209 21.14 20.27 -3.39
N ASP A 210 20.51 20.14 -2.22
CA ASP A 210 20.42 21.18 -1.20
C ASP A 210 21.55 21.06 -0.13
N GLY A 211 22.44 20.07 -0.27
CA GLY A 211 23.53 19.79 0.67
C GLY A 211 24.85 20.51 0.33
N PRO A 212 25.77 20.67 1.31
CA PRO A 212 27.10 21.22 1.05
C PRO A 212 27.89 20.25 0.14
N GLY A 213 28.15 20.66 -1.11
CA GLY A 213 28.78 19.83 -2.15
C GLY A 213 28.03 19.79 -3.49
N SER A 214 26.97 20.58 -3.66
CA SER A 214 26.11 20.63 -4.85
C SER A 214 26.79 21.04 -6.17
N GLU A 215 28.10 21.30 -6.20
CA GLU A 215 28.85 21.61 -7.42
C GLU A 215 29.46 20.37 -8.11
N GLU A 216 29.38 19.18 -7.51
CA GLU A 216 29.94 17.94 -8.08
C GLU A 216 28.92 17.02 -8.78
N PHE A 217 27.64 17.41 -8.91
CA PHE A 217 26.59 16.61 -9.54
C PHE A 217 25.72 17.40 -10.55
#